data_AF-A0A379WDS9-F1
#
_entry.id   AF-A0A379WDS9-F1
#
_cell.length_a   1.000
_cell.length_b   1.000
_cell.length_c   1.000
_cell.angle_alpha   90.00
_cell.angle_beta   90.00
_cell.angle_gamma   90.00
#
_symmetry.space_group_name_H-M   'P 1'
#
loop_
_entity.id
_entity.type
_entity.pdbx_description
1 polymer ?
#
loop_
_entity_poly.entity_id
_entity_poly.type
_entity_poly.pdbx_seq_one_letter_code
_entity_poly.pdbx_strand_id
1 'polypeptide(L)'
;MAKLRVGIVFGGKSAEHEVSLQSAKNIVDAIDKTRFDVVLLGIDKAGQWHVNDAENYLQNADDPAHIALRPSAISLAQVPGKHQHQLINAQNGSRYRR
;
A
#
# COMPACT_ATOMS: atom_id res chain seq x y z
N MET A 1 8.03 -4.45 23.88
CA MET A 1 6.62 -4.29 23.47
C MET A 1 6.49 -4.71 22.01
N ALA A 2 5.37 -5.32 21.61
CA ALA A 2 5.11 -5.61 20.20
C ALA A 2 4.91 -4.29 19.42
N LYS A 3 5.45 -4.20 18.20
CA LYS A 3 5.25 -3.03 17.34
C LYS A 3 3.77 -2.88 16.96
N LEU A 4 3.27 -1.65 16.90
CA LEU A 4 1.92 -1.40 16.40
C LEU A 4 1.92 -1.53 14.87
N ARG A 5 0.99 -2.30 14.32
CA ARG A 5 0.87 -2.45 12.87
C ARG A 5 0.07 -1.30 12.27
N VAL A 6 0.62 -0.67 11.24
CA VAL A 6 0.02 0.49 10.56
C VAL A 6 -0.11 0.19 9.07
N GLY A 7 -1.33 0.23 8.54
CA GLY A 7 -1.59 0.12 7.11
C GLY A 7 -1.69 1.51 6.47
N ILE A 8 -0.82 1.82 5.51
CA ILE A 8 -0.87 3.05 4.73
C ILE A 8 -1.56 2.72 3.40
N VAL A 9 -2.72 3.33 3.17
CA VAL A 9 -3.48 3.22 1.91
C VAL A 9 -3.24 4.48 1.10
N PHE A 10 -2.84 4.33 -0.17
CA PHE A 10 -2.43 5.46 -1.01
C PHE A 10 -2.61 5.18 -2.51
N GLY A 11 -2.48 6.23 -3.33
CA GLY A 11 -2.73 6.20 -4.77
C GLY A 11 -4.22 6.40 -5.11
N GLY A 12 -4.75 5.53 -5.97
CA GLY A 12 -6.15 5.51 -6.37
C GLY A 12 -6.39 6.05 -7.78
N LYS A 13 -7.61 5.84 -8.28
CA LYS A 13 -8.07 6.37 -9.57
C LYS A 13 -8.46 7.84 -9.43
N SER A 14 -7.48 8.71 -9.39
CA SER A 14 -7.62 10.17 -9.24
C SER A 14 -6.56 10.92 -10.06
N ALA A 15 -6.82 12.19 -10.38
CA ALA A 15 -5.81 13.11 -10.91
C ALA A 15 -4.70 13.41 -9.87
N GLU A 16 -4.98 13.20 -8.59
CA GLU A 16 -4.04 13.39 -7.48
C GLU A 16 -3.28 12.09 -7.12
N HIS A 17 -3.29 11.09 -8.01
CA HIS A 17 -2.64 9.81 -7.77
C HIS A 17 -1.17 9.98 -7.36
N GLU A 18 -0.38 10.70 -8.16
CA GLU A 18 1.04 10.96 -7.91
C GLU A 18 1.27 11.73 -6.60
N VAL A 19 0.40 12.68 -6.26
CA VAL A 19 0.45 13.43 -5.00
C VAL A 19 0.26 12.51 -3.79
N SER A 20 -0.66 11.54 -3.92
CA SER A 20 -0.87 10.50 -2.90
C SER A 20 0.35 9.58 -2.76
N LEU A 21 1.00 9.20 -3.87
CA LEU A 21 2.24 8.40 -3.84
C LEU A 21 3.36 9.15 -3.09
N GLN A 22 3.55 10.44 -3.38
CA GLN A 22 4.57 11.26 -2.72
C GLN A 22 4.28 11.44 -1.23
N SER A 23 3.01 11.61 -0.86
CA SER A 23 2.58 11.69 0.54
C SER A 23 2.89 10.40 1.30
N ALA A 24 2.61 9.24 0.68
CA ALA A 24 2.94 7.95 1.25
C ALA A 24 4.45 7.76 1.44
N LYS A 25 5.28 8.19 0.48
CA LYS A 25 6.75 8.23 0.62
C LYS A 25 7.17 9.01 1.86
N ASN A 26 6.71 10.25 1.99
CA ASN A 26 7.08 11.09 3.11
C ASN A 26 6.68 10.48 4.47
N ILE A 27 5.51 9.81 4.55
CA ILE A 27 5.06 9.12 5.76
C ILE A 27 5.98 7.92 6.08
N VAL A 28 6.30 7.09 5.09
CA VAL A 28 7.16 5.90 5.27
C VAL A 28 8.58 6.26 5.67
N ASP A 29 9.09 7.39 5.17
CA ASP A 29 10.42 7.88 5.51
C ASP A 29 10.46 8.47 6.93
N ALA A 30 9.38 9.13 7.37
CA ALA A 30 9.31 9.79 8.68
C ALA A 30 8.83 8.89 9.83
N ILE A 31 8.13 7.79 9.55
CA ILE A 31 7.52 6.95 10.59
C ILE A 31 8.57 6.18 11.40
N ASP A 32 8.38 6.12 12.72
CA ASP A 32 9.27 5.40 13.62
C ASP A 32 9.15 3.87 13.45
N LYS A 33 10.05 3.30 12.65
CA LYS A 33 10.12 1.86 12.36
C LYS A 33 10.50 1.00 13.58
N THR A 34 10.92 1.59 14.69
CA THR A 34 11.13 0.86 15.96
C THR A 34 9.81 0.62 16.69
N ARG A 35 8.83 1.52 16.51
CA ARG A 35 7.49 1.46 17.12
C ARG A 35 6.44 0.85 16.20
N PHE A 36 6.59 1.00 14.88
CA PHE A 36 5.58 0.63 13.90
C PHE A 36 6.04 -0.46 12.93
N ASP A 37 5.15 -1.41 12.65
CA ASP A 37 5.25 -2.38 11.54
C ASP A 37 4.36 -1.89 10.40
N VAL A 38 4.96 -1.40 9.32
CA VAL A 38 4.26 -0.66 8.25
C VAL A 38 3.89 -1.59 7.11
N VAL A 39 2.60 -1.61 6.76
CA VAL A 39 2.03 -2.31 5.60
C VAL A 39 1.64 -1.27 4.55
N LEU A 40 2.07 -1.45 3.31
CA LEU A 40 1.73 -0.53 2.21
C LEU A 40 0.66 -1.15 1.32
N LEU A 41 -0.43 -0.42 1.14
CA LEU A 41 -1.61 -0.80 0.36
C LEU A 41 -1.79 0.24 -0.76
N GLY A 42 -1.14 -0.01 -1.90
CA GLY A 42 -1.20 0.89 -3.05
C GLY A 42 -2.40 0.59 -3.93
N ILE A 43 -3.13 1.61 -4.35
CA ILE A 43 -4.21 1.49 -5.33
C ILE A 43 -3.72 2.10 -6.63
N ASP A 44 -3.70 1.34 -7.73
CA ASP A 44 -3.25 1.88 -9.02
C ASP A 44 -4.32 2.77 -9.70
N LYS A 45 -3.98 3.33 -10.85
CA LYS A 45 -4.91 4.16 -11.64
C LYS A 45 -6.08 3.37 -12.25
N ALA A 46 -6.00 2.05 -12.31
CA ALA A 46 -7.11 1.17 -12.67
C ALA A 46 -8.03 0.87 -11.47
N GLY A 47 -7.64 1.24 -10.26
CA GLY A 47 -8.36 0.98 -9.02
C GLY A 47 -8.03 -0.39 -8.40
N GLN A 48 -7.03 -1.10 -8.90
CA GLN A 48 -6.61 -2.38 -8.33
C GLN A 48 -5.74 -2.14 -7.10
N TRP A 49 -5.97 -2.94 -6.05
CA TRP A 49 -5.21 -2.85 -4.81
C TRP A 49 -4.02 -3.79 -4.87
N HIS A 50 -2.89 -3.32 -4.37
CA HIS A 50 -1.59 -3.98 -4.37
C HIS A 50 -1.01 -3.96 -2.95
N VAL A 51 -0.41 -5.07 -2.51
CA VAL A 51 0.45 -5.04 -1.31
C VAL A 51 1.89 -4.93 -1.71
N ASN A 52 2.58 -3.97 -1.12
CA ASN A 52 4.01 -3.81 -1.34
C ASN A 52 4.74 -3.73 0.01
N ASP A 53 6.01 -4.12 -0.01
CA ASP A 53 6.91 -3.88 1.11
C ASP A 53 7.55 -2.50 0.99
N ALA A 54 7.95 -1.95 2.14
CA ALA A 54 8.48 -0.59 2.26
C ALA A 54 9.76 -0.36 1.44
N GLU A 55 10.45 -1.43 1.04
CA GLU A 55 11.70 -1.35 0.31
C GLU A 55 11.50 -1.15 -1.20
N ASN A 56 10.33 -1.46 -1.77
CA ASN A 56 10.17 -1.47 -3.23
C ASN A 56 8.72 -1.28 -3.72
N TYR A 57 8.05 -0.21 -3.29
CA TYR A 57 6.65 0.07 -3.65
C TYR A 57 6.47 1.20 -4.68
N LEU A 58 7.50 1.99 -4.95
CA LEU A 58 7.47 3.10 -5.91
C LEU A 58 8.56 2.95 -6.98
N GLN A 59 8.22 3.30 -8.22
CA GLN A 59 9.16 3.58 -9.31
C GLN A 59 9.45 5.07 -9.30
N ASN A 60 10.70 5.44 -9.65
CA ASN A 60 11.14 6.84 -9.72
C ASN A 60 10.81 7.64 -8.46
N ALA A 61 11.02 7.05 -7.28
CA ALA A 61 10.59 7.63 -6.01
C ALA A 61 11.23 9.01 -5.71
N ASP A 62 12.34 9.34 -6.38
CA ASP A 62 13.07 10.61 -6.23
C ASP A 62 12.75 11.62 -7.35
N ASP A 63 11.92 11.25 -8.33
CA ASP A 63 11.42 12.13 -9.39
C ASP A 63 9.89 12.26 -9.28
N PRO A 64 9.39 13.33 -8.63
CA PRO A 64 7.95 13.55 -8.45
C PRO A 64 7.15 13.62 -9.76
N ALA A 65 7.78 14.01 -10.89
CA ALA A 65 7.08 14.12 -12.16
C ALA A 65 6.82 12.75 -12.81
N HIS A 66 7.61 11.74 -12.45
CA HIS A 66 7.55 10.39 -13.02
C HIS A 66 7.33 9.30 -11.97
N ILE A 67 6.97 9.68 -10.74
CA ILE A 67 6.65 8.76 -9.66
C ILE A 67 5.50 7.84 -10.07
N ALA A 68 5.65 6.54 -9.86
CA ALA A 68 4.61 5.57 -10.17
C ALA A 68 4.56 4.46 -9.13
N LEU A 69 3.37 3.90 -8.92
CA LEU A 69 3.22 2.71 -8.10
C LEU A 69 3.90 1.52 -8.77
N ARG A 70 4.69 0.74 -8.02
CA ARG A 70 5.21 -0.54 -8.52
C ARG A 70 4.10 -1.57 -8.53
N PRO A 71 3.85 -2.24 -9.67
CA PRO A 71 2.96 -3.39 -9.71
C PRO A 71 3.41 -4.44 -8.69
N SER A 72 2.47 -4.95 -7.90
CA SER A 72 2.73 -6.04 -6.95
C SER A 72 2.42 -7.39 -7.57
N ALA A 73 3.08 -8.44 -7.08
CA ALA A 73 2.69 -9.82 -7.34
C ALA A 73 1.33 -10.18 -6.70
N ILE A 74 0.92 -9.48 -5.65
CA ILE A 74 -0.30 -9.77 -4.89
C ILE A 74 -1.29 -8.63 -5.07
N SER A 75 -2.35 -8.91 -5.82
CA SER A 75 -3.54 -8.06 -5.84
C SER A 75 -4.46 -8.40 -4.67
N LEU A 76 -5.02 -7.39 -4.01
CA LEU A 76 -5.95 -7.55 -2.90
C LEU A 76 -7.39 -7.23 -3.31
N ALA A 77 -8.32 -7.91 -2.64
CA ALA A 77 -9.68 -7.43 -2.50
C ALA A 77 -10.00 -7.23 -1.02
N GLN A 78 -10.73 -6.16 -0.73
CA GLN A 78 -11.33 -5.91 0.57
C GLN A 78 -12.77 -6.45 0.58
N VAL A 79 -13.16 -7.13 1.65
CA VAL A 79 -14.54 -7.60 1.88
C VAL A 79 -15.21 -6.64 2.89
N PRO A 80 -16.07 -5.72 2.43
CA PRO A 80 -16.75 -4.78 3.32
C PRO A 80 -17.63 -5.49 4.35
N GLY A 81 -17.80 -4.88 5.52
CA GLY A 81 -18.68 -5.38 6.58
C GLY A 81 -18.13 -6.56 7.40
N LYS A 82 -17.02 -7.20 6.99
CA LYS A 82 -16.34 -8.16 7.88
C LYS A 82 -15.54 -7.42 8.95
N HIS A 83 -15.48 -7.93 10.17
CA HIS A 83 -14.62 -7.34 11.24
C HIS A 83 -13.25 -8.03 11.36
N GLN A 84 -13.08 -9.18 10.72
CA GLN A 84 -11.84 -9.94 10.69
C GLN A 84 -11.62 -10.50 9.28
N HIS A 85 -10.35 -10.69 8.90
CA HIS A 85 -9.96 -11.33 7.63
C HIS A 85 -10.56 -10.63 6.39
N GLN A 86 -10.64 -9.31 6.44
CA GLN A 86 -11.24 -8.50 5.37
C GLN A 86 -10.42 -8.51 4.07
N LEU A 87 -9.10 -8.75 4.15
CA LEU A 87 -8.21 -8.74 2.99
C LEU A 87 -8.03 -10.16 2.47
N ILE A 88 -8.30 -10.33 1.18
CA ILE A 88 -8.10 -11.57 0.44
C ILE A 88 -7.18 -11.32 -0.75
N ASN A 89 -6.37 -12.31 -1.10
CA ASN A 89 -5.66 -12.30 -2.37
C ASN A 89 -6.68 -12.47 -3.49
N ALA A 90 -6.78 -11.48 -4.37
CA ALA A 90 -7.77 -11.42 -5.44
C ALA A 90 -7.57 -12.50 -6.51
N GLN A 91 -6.38 -13.07 -6.65
CA GLN A 91 -6.06 -14.06 -7.68
C GLN A 91 -6.51 -15.48 -7.29
N ASN A 92 -6.45 -15.83 -6.00
CA ASN A 92 -6.70 -17.20 -5.54
C ASN A 92 -7.75 -17.31 -4.43
N GLY A 93 -8.33 -16.19 -4.00
CA GLY A 93 -9.36 -16.16 -2.95
C GLY A 93 -8.87 -16.52 -1.55
N SER A 94 -7.56 -16.78 -1.39
CA SER A 94 -6.98 -17.10 -0.10
C SER A 94 -6.95 -15.87 0.80
N ARG A 95 -7.05 -16.09 2.11
CA ARG A 95 -6.91 -15.02 3.09
C ARG A 95 -5.50 -14.42 3.00
N TYR A 96 -5.41 -13.10 2.86
CA TYR A 96 -4.13 -12.42 2.99
C TYR A 96 -3.67 -12.45 4.46
N ARG A 97 -2.44 -12.91 4.69
CA ARG A 97 -1.79 -12.94 6.00
C ARG A 97 -0.42 -12.28 5.88
N ARG A 98 -0.16 -11.29 6.73
CA ARG A 98 1.13 -10.64 6.92
C ARG A 98 1.47 -10.69 8.41
#